data_AF-A0A1B9R2Z6-F1
#
_entry.id   AF-A0A1B9R2Z6-F1
#
_cell.length_a   1.000
_cell.length_b   1.000
_cell.length_c   1.000
_cell.angle_alpha   90.00
_cell.angle_beta   90.00
_cell.angle_gamma   90.00
#
_symmetry.space_group_name_H-M   'P 1'
#
loop_
_entity.id
_entity.type
_entity.pdbx_description
1 polymer ?
#
loop_
_entity_poly.entity_id
_entity_poly.type
_entity_poly.pdbx_seq_one_letter_code
_entity_poly.pdbx_strand_id
1 'polypeptide(L)'
;MKLSLIAAVSENGVIGSGLDIPWSVKGEQLLFKAMTYNQWLIVGRKTFESMGKLPNRKYAVITRSEIKSEDNDVFYFSSIDNALSTLKNITDHAFVSGGGEIYKALINRAET
;
A
#
# COMPACT_ATOMS: atom_id res chain seq x y z
N MET A 1 -12.80 -10.53 -3.01
CA MET A 1 -11.93 -9.33 -3.04
C MET A 1 -10.77 -9.57 -3.99
N LYS A 2 -10.66 -8.79 -5.06
CA LYS A 2 -9.53 -8.74 -5.98
C LYS A 2 -8.33 -8.04 -5.33
N LEU A 3 -7.12 -8.56 -5.56
CA LEU A 3 -5.87 -7.95 -5.11
C LEU A 3 -5.05 -7.49 -6.32
N SER A 4 -4.91 -6.18 -6.50
CA SER A 4 -4.02 -5.60 -7.50
C SER A 4 -2.72 -5.13 -6.85
N LEU A 5 -1.64 -5.05 -7.61
CA LEU A 5 -0.35 -4.56 -7.13
C LEU A 5 0.10 -3.40 -8.01
N ILE A 6 0.54 -2.31 -7.38
CA ILE A 6 0.93 -1.08 -8.06
C ILE A 6 2.30 -0.65 -7.55
N ALA A 7 3.27 -0.45 -8.43
CA ALA A 7 4.62 -0.03 -8.08
C ALA A 7 5.25 0.79 -9.22
N ALA A 8 6.03 1.80 -8.85
CA ALA A 8 7.00 2.42 -9.77
C ALA A 8 8.34 1.68 -9.62
N VAL A 9 8.90 1.24 -10.74
CA VAL A 9 10.13 0.45 -10.79
C VAL A 9 11.07 1.09 -11.80
N SER A 10 12.30 1.39 -11.40
CA SER A 10 13.32 1.89 -12.32
C SER A 10 13.82 0.77 -13.25
N GLU A 11 14.54 1.12 -14.31
CA GLU A 11 15.05 0.16 -15.30
C GLU A 11 15.92 -0.94 -14.70
N ASN A 12 16.63 -0.64 -13.61
CA ASN A 12 17.46 -1.59 -12.87
C ASN A 12 16.71 -2.35 -11.75
N GLY A 13 15.38 -2.26 -11.70
CA GLY A 13 14.54 -2.97 -10.74
C GLY A 13 14.45 -2.33 -9.35
N VAL A 14 15.12 -1.19 -9.12
CA VAL A 14 15.04 -0.47 -7.85
C VAL A 14 13.65 0.15 -7.69
N ILE A 15 13.10 0.05 -6.48
CA ILE A 15 11.80 0.63 -6.10
C ILE A 15 11.91 1.70 -5.00
N GLY A 16 13.09 1.85 -4.41
CA GLY A 16 13.35 2.75 -3.29
C GLY A 16 14.80 2.69 -2.82
N SER A 17 15.23 3.73 -2.12
CA SER A 17 16.54 3.84 -1.46
C SER A 17 16.33 4.42 -0.06
N GLY A 18 16.51 3.58 0.97
CA GLY A 18 16.15 3.98 2.33
C GLY A 18 14.63 4.09 2.51
N LEU A 19 14.13 5.26 2.89
CA LEU A 19 12.70 5.54 3.03
C LEU A 19 12.11 6.22 1.79
N ASP A 20 12.94 6.60 0.82
CA ASP A 20 12.57 7.44 -0.30
C ASP A 20 12.54 6.67 -1.63
N ILE A 21 11.83 7.24 -2.60
CA ILE A 21 11.95 6.86 -4.01
C ILE A 21 13.08 7.73 -4.60
N PRO A 22 14.20 7.16 -5.09
CA PRO A 22 15.40 7.93 -5.45
C PRO A 22 15.30 8.65 -6.79
N TRP A 23 14.09 8.99 -7.24
CA TRP A 23 13.83 9.72 -8.46
C TRP A 23 12.56 10.55 -8.35
N SER A 24 12.42 11.51 -9.27
CA SER A 24 11.18 12.26 -9.46
C SER A 24 10.83 12.26 -10.93
N VAL A 25 9.79 11.51 -11.31
CA VAL A 25 9.25 11.50 -12.67
C VAL A 25 7.99 12.34 -12.68
N LYS A 26 8.00 13.43 -13.45
CA LYS A 26 6.83 14.30 -13.60
C LYS A 26 5.65 13.48 -14.15
N GLY A 27 4.51 13.55 -13.48
CA GLY A 27 3.28 12.88 -13.88
C GLY A 27 3.08 11.46 -13.34
N GLU A 28 4.13 10.76 -12.89
CA GLU A 28 3.99 9.40 -12.34
C GLU A 28 3.05 9.38 -11.12
N GLN A 29 3.23 10.33 -10.19
CA GLN A 29 2.34 10.45 -9.03
C GLN A 29 0.88 10.74 -9.41
N LEU A 30 0.63 11.37 -10.57
CA LEU A 30 -0.74 11.61 -11.04
C LEU A 30 -1.39 10.29 -11.45
N LEU A 31 -0.63 9.39 -12.09
CA LEU A 31 -1.09 8.06 -12.44
C LEU A 31 -1.39 7.24 -11.18
N PHE A 32 -0.46 7.22 -10.21
CA PHE A 32 -0.70 6.55 -8.93
C PHE A 32 -1.97 7.08 -8.25
N LYS A 33 -2.15 8.40 -8.20
CA LYS A 33 -3.36 9.01 -7.66
C LYS A 33 -4.60 8.57 -8.45
N ALA A 34 -4.61 8.69 -9.77
CA ALA A 34 -5.78 8.31 -10.58
C ALA A 34 -6.19 6.85 -10.35
N MET A 35 -5.24 5.92 -10.34
CA MET A 35 -5.52 4.48 -10.17
C MET A 35 -6.00 4.11 -8.76
N THR A 36 -5.56 4.85 -7.74
CA THR A 36 -5.85 4.55 -6.32
C THR A 36 -7.01 5.36 -5.73
N TYR A 37 -7.68 6.18 -6.54
CA TYR A 37 -8.74 7.07 -6.04
C TYR A 37 -9.94 6.29 -5.47
N ASN A 38 -10.34 6.61 -4.24
CA ASN A 38 -11.39 5.91 -3.46
C ASN A 38 -11.13 4.41 -3.25
N GLN A 39 -9.87 3.97 -3.33
CA GLN A 39 -9.50 2.57 -3.15
C GLN A 39 -8.90 2.30 -1.76
N TRP A 40 -8.84 1.01 -1.42
CA TRP A 40 -8.09 0.51 -0.28
C TRP A 40 -6.64 0.23 -0.66
N LEU A 41 -5.70 0.76 0.13
CA LEU A 41 -4.27 0.56 -0.04
C LEU A 41 -3.70 -0.28 1.09
N ILE A 42 -3.07 -1.40 0.74
CA ILE A 42 -2.32 -2.23 1.67
C ILE A 42 -0.86 -1.79 1.60
N VAL A 43 -0.33 -1.29 2.72
CA VAL A 43 1.03 -0.76 2.81
C VAL A 43 1.74 -1.19 4.09
N GLY A 44 3.06 -1.21 4.06
CA GLY A 44 3.87 -1.41 5.26
C GLY A 44 4.02 -0.11 6.05
N ARG A 45 4.18 -0.20 7.38
CA ARG A 45 4.32 0.97 8.27
C ARG A 45 5.33 2.00 7.77
N LYS A 46 6.56 1.59 7.42
CA LYS A 46 7.62 2.51 6.96
C LYS A 46 7.24 3.28 5.69
N THR A 47 6.57 2.60 4.76
CA THR A 47 6.09 3.22 3.52
C THR A 47 4.97 4.22 3.81
N PHE A 48 4.04 3.86 4.70
CA PHE A 48 2.97 4.77 5.12
C PHE A 48 3.52 6.02 5.83
N GLU A 49 4.47 5.86 6.74
CA GLU A 49 5.09 6.99 7.45
C GLU A 49 5.89 7.90 6.53
N SER A 50 6.58 7.34 5.53
CA SER A 50 7.33 8.12 4.53
C SER A 50 6.41 8.88 3.56
N MET A 51 5.38 8.20 3.03
CA MET A 51 4.46 8.78 2.05
C MET A 51 3.42 9.71 2.69
N GLY A 52 3.01 9.43 3.92
CA GLY A 52 1.87 10.05 4.57
C GLY A 52 0.51 9.58 4.02
N LYS A 53 -0.57 10.10 4.64
CA LYS A 53 -1.94 9.87 4.18
C LYS A 53 -2.23 10.75 2.97
N LEU A 54 -2.64 10.14 1.86
CA LEU A 54 -3.22 10.84 0.72
C LEU A 54 -4.74 10.94 0.92
N PRO A 55 -5.38 12.07 0.57
CA PRO A 55 -6.83 12.22 0.70
C PRO A 55 -7.58 11.23 -0.17
N ASN A 56 -8.84 10.91 0.15
CA ASN A 56 -9.71 10.05 -0.67
C ASN A 56 -9.15 8.63 -0.92
N ARG A 57 -8.43 8.07 0.05
CA ARG A 57 -7.98 6.68 0.10
C ARG A 57 -8.14 6.12 1.50
N LYS A 58 -8.30 4.81 1.58
CA LYS A 58 -8.26 4.06 2.84
C LYS A 58 -6.99 3.23 2.90
N TYR A 59 -6.48 3.03 4.11
CA TYR A 59 -5.19 2.41 4.35
C TYR A 59 -5.31 1.23 5.30
N ALA A 60 -4.82 0.08 4.86
CA ALA A 60 -4.52 -1.06 5.71
C ALA A 60 -3.00 -1.12 5.92
N VAL A 61 -2.54 -0.59 7.06
CA VAL A 61 -1.12 -0.47 7.40
C VAL A 61 -0.68 -1.69 8.18
N ILE A 62 0.28 -2.44 7.62
CA ILE A 62 0.82 -3.63 8.26
C ILE A 62 1.99 -3.24 9.17
N THR A 63 1.89 -3.63 10.44
CA THR A 63 2.90 -3.37 11.47
C THR A 63 2.87 -4.47 12.52
N ARG A 64 3.99 -4.73 13.20
CA ARG A 64 4.02 -5.62 14.38
C ARG A 64 3.83 -4.84 15.69
N SER A 65 3.89 -3.52 15.63
CA SER A 65 3.69 -2.63 16.78
C SER A 65 2.19 -2.49 17.06
N GLU A 66 1.83 -2.42 18.34
CA GLU A 66 0.46 -2.09 18.74
C GLU A 66 0.21 -0.59 18.54
N ILE A 67 -0.38 -0.24 17.40
CA ILE A 67 -0.70 1.14 17.01
C ILE A 67 -2.19 1.21 16.74
N LYS A 68 -2.83 2.29 17.21
CA LYS A 68 -4.20 2.64 16.84
C LYS A 68 -4.18 3.97 16.11
N SER A 69 -5.01 4.07 15.08
CA SER A 69 -5.26 5.31 14.37
C SER A 69 -6.43 6.05 15.00
N GLU A 70 -6.35 7.38 15.08
CA GLU A 70 -7.52 8.23 15.33
C GLU A 70 -8.24 8.60 14.02
N ASP A 71 -7.61 8.33 12.88
CA ASP A 71 -8.15 8.57 11.54
C ASP A 71 -9.00 7.39 11.06
N ASN A 72 -10.25 7.66 10.68
CA ASN A 72 -11.24 6.67 10.22
C ASN A 72 -10.90 6.00 8.89
N ASP A 73 -9.93 6.50 8.13
CA ASP A 73 -9.48 5.91 6.87
C ASP A 73 -8.17 5.12 7.03
N VAL A 74 -7.59 5.05 8.23
CA VAL A 74 -6.30 4.38 8.46
C VAL A 74 -6.46 3.29 9.52
N PHE A 75 -6.15 2.06 9.13
CA PHE A 75 -6.34 0.87 9.96
C PHE A 75 -5.02 0.12 10.07
N TYR A 76 -4.57 -0.12 11.31
CA TYR A 76 -3.35 -0.87 11.57
C TYR A 76 -3.66 -2.34 11.83
N PHE A 77 -2.90 -3.23 11.19
CA PHE A 77 -3.04 -4.67 11.33
C PHE A 77 -1.71 -5.31 11.74
N SER A 78 -1.79 -6.26 12.69
CA SER A 78 -0.64 -7.01 13.20
C SER A 78 -0.03 -7.99 12.20
N SER A 79 -0.81 -8.39 11.18
CA SER A 79 -0.39 -9.31 10.13
C SER A 79 -1.12 -9.09 8.81
N ILE A 80 -0.51 -9.55 7.73
CA ILE A 80 -1.09 -9.52 6.38
C ILE A 80 -2.37 -10.36 6.33
N ASP A 81 -2.37 -11.56 6.90
CA ASP A 81 -3.53 -12.45 6.82
C ASP A 81 -4.74 -11.88 7.56
N ASN A 82 -4.52 -11.19 8.68
CA ASN A 82 -5.59 -10.49 9.39
C ASN A 82 -6.15 -9.35 8.54
N ALA A 83 -5.28 -8.50 7.98
CA ALA A 83 -5.69 -7.42 7.07
C ALA A 83 -6.52 -7.95 5.89
N LEU A 84 -6.03 -8.99 5.20
CA LEU A 84 -6.75 -9.59 4.07
C LEU A 84 -8.09 -10.18 4.47
N SER A 85 -8.17 -10.84 5.63
CA SER A 85 -9.42 -11.44 6.12
C SER A 85 -10.46 -10.37 6.45
N THR A 86 -10.04 -9.26 7.06
CA THR A 86 -10.92 -8.11 7.32
C THR A 86 -11.34 -7.45 6.01
N LEU A 87 -10.40 -7.15 5.12
CA LEU A 87 -10.66 -6.43 3.87
C LEU A 87 -11.65 -7.17 2.97
N LYS A 88 -11.58 -8.50 2.91
CA LYS A 88 -12.52 -9.35 2.15
C LYS A 88 -13.98 -9.13 2.51
N ASN A 89 -14.29 -8.65 3.71
CA ASN A 89 -15.65 -8.43 4.18
C ASN A 89 -16.12 -6.98 4.01
N ILE A 90 -15.25 -6.05 3.59
CA ILE A 90 -15.55 -4.61 3.54
C ILE A 90 -15.23 -3.95 2.20
N THR A 91 -14.50 -4.64 1.31
CA THR A 91 -14.22 -4.17 -0.03
C THR A 91 -14.09 -5.33 -1.01
N ASP A 92 -14.48 -5.09 -2.25
CA ASP A 92 -14.27 -6.02 -3.36
C ASP A 92 -12.89 -5.87 -3.99
N HIS A 93 -12.15 -4.81 -3.67
CA HIS A 93 -10.84 -4.54 -4.27
C HIS A 93 -9.88 -3.82 -3.32
N ALA A 94 -8.60 -4.18 -3.40
CA ALA A 94 -7.52 -3.48 -2.72
C ALA A 94 -6.22 -3.50 -3.55
N PHE A 95 -5.44 -2.41 -3.43
CA PHE A 95 -4.12 -2.28 -4.03
C PHE A 95 -3.02 -2.53 -3.00
N VAL A 96 -2.16 -3.50 -3.28
CA VAL A 96 -0.87 -3.64 -2.61
C VAL A 96 0.06 -2.56 -3.13
N SER A 97 0.42 -1.60 -2.27
CA SER A 97 1.18 -0.39 -2.63
C SER A 97 2.52 -0.29 -1.88
N GLY A 98 3.07 -1.44 -1.49
CA GLY A 98 4.45 -1.59 -1.02
C GLY A 98 4.67 -1.39 0.48
N GLY A 99 5.91 -1.28 0.96
CA GLY A 99 7.16 -1.37 0.21
C GLY A 99 7.62 -2.80 -0.09
N GLY A 100 8.93 -2.99 -0.26
CA GLY A 100 9.53 -4.25 -0.72
C GLY A 100 9.11 -5.50 0.07
N GLU A 101 9.03 -5.41 1.41
CA GLU A 101 8.58 -6.54 2.24
C GLU A 101 7.13 -6.94 1.98
N ILE A 102 6.24 -5.95 1.80
CA ILE A 102 4.82 -6.19 1.51
C ILE A 102 4.64 -6.74 0.10
N TYR A 103 5.35 -6.19 -0.88
CA TYR A 103 5.36 -6.74 -2.24
C TYR A 103 5.82 -8.19 -2.23
N LYS A 104 6.95 -8.51 -1.60
CA LYS A 104 7.47 -9.88 -1.51
C LYS A 104 6.45 -10.85 -0.90
N ALA A 105 5.73 -10.42 0.14
CA ALA A 105 4.77 -11.27 0.83
C ALA A 105 3.47 -11.51 0.02
N LEU A 106 3.09 -10.56 -0.86
CA LEU A 106 1.80 -10.57 -1.54
C LEU A 106 1.87 -10.79 -3.05
N ILE A 107 3.05 -10.74 -3.68
CA ILE A 107 3.21 -10.85 -5.14
C ILE A 107 2.57 -12.12 -5.71
N ASN A 108 2.65 -13.25 -5.00
CA ASN A 108 2.06 -14.53 -5.42
C ASN A 108 0.57 -14.67 -5.09
N ARG A 109 -0.04 -13.66 -4.48
CA ARG A 109 -1.47 -13.62 -4.13
C ARG A 109 -2.23 -12.56 -4.92
N ALA A 110 -1.53 -11.73 -5.71
CA ALA A 110 -2.14 -10.72 -6.55
C ALA A 110 -2.75 -11.35 -7.81
N GLU A 111 -3.84 -10.77 -8.28
CA GLU A 111 -4.60 -11.20 -9.45
C GLU A 111 -4.43 -10.15 -10.56
N THR A 112 -4.44 -10.60 -11.82
CA THR A 112 -4.31 -9.72 -13.01
C THR A 112 -5.60 -8.93 -13.26
#